data_AF-A0A7J9SLS6-F1
#
_entry.id   AF-A0A7J9SLS6-F1
#
_cell.length_a   1.000
_cell.length_b   1.000
_cell.length_c   1.000
_cell.angle_alpha   90.00
_cell.angle_beta   90.00
_cell.angle_gamma   90.00
#
_symmetry.space_group_name_H-M   'P 1'
#
loop_
_entity.id
_entity.type
_entity.pdbx_description
1 polymer ?
#
loop_
_entity_poly.entity_id
_entity_poly.type
_entity_poly.pdbx_seq_one_letter_code
_entity_poly.pdbx_strand_id
1 'polypeptide(L)'
;MSISDPDASYTYQPGTFSVPERGEIRIEGCPPSIDDQLRRASFEQESDNVFVKTQESLDDRDKEYRVVKVRVDGPVLHVTARDNVGIVSLTPRSKLRIEPKIDWDYIFDMLLAVHGRKRSVEYHGIPLDEFRTEDVDLEDVFLILAINYLNGLETIHRNGFVRRLETRRADLEQPRGVIDIEQSLVNQAEGRAQQHCLLKEVNYDNAANSLLHYAGTHLLRLFRQYEDEYDHQAYYHIFSQVHQEVRHLEELDVTSGRRRIPEYRRFSLHDLPKQRHYYRQAIEVAKAVVASSLGTPSMEGDRELVVDYVLNMESLFEQYSQVAIEDELDAIKTYDRLDQTANVSAVRSPTLQPFEKEGQVFHQPDHAVEEGDETLAVLDSKYYAEGKDPVKSGGSRSRLFSYAYLLNTPRMGFLTPLGEPRTRTVAQTGAELQVISPDSDHFSLDGYHACVRDYLHEALADVYPALDVYRAVEEHALCLDQHDASALDRLTDPDGPFDFSNVHEFSLRVINAAADTLSTQYRSRSDLEQDGKWTRRQIETQCRERSAEFTTCVPVFRRENREERIDLYFVTRGEDGKPTDVSAEGDFRLL
;
A
#
# COMPACT_ATOMS: atom_id res chain seq x y z
N MET A 1 -6.12 33.43 10.89
CA MET A 1 -6.65 32.20 10.27
C MET A 1 -8.09 32.51 9.91
N SER A 2 -8.46 32.39 8.63
CA SER A 2 -9.85 32.57 8.20
C SER A 2 -10.68 31.46 8.83
N ILE A 3 -11.76 31.81 9.53
CA ILE A 3 -12.76 30.86 10.01
C ILE A 3 -13.46 30.37 8.73
N SER A 4 -13.16 29.15 8.28
CA SER A 4 -13.99 28.49 7.27
C SER A 4 -15.35 28.21 7.88
N ASP A 5 -16.41 28.34 7.09
CA ASP A 5 -17.72 27.84 7.51
C ASP A 5 -17.61 26.32 7.77
N PRO A 6 -18.24 25.80 8.83
CA PRO A 6 -18.19 24.36 9.13
C PRO A 6 -18.86 23.56 8.01
N ASP A 7 -18.27 22.42 7.67
CA ASP A 7 -18.74 21.53 6.60
C ASP A 7 -20.14 20.97 6.91
N ALA A 8 -20.44 20.77 8.20
CA ALA A 8 -21.77 20.36 8.66
C ALA A 8 -22.07 20.87 10.08
N SER A 9 -23.37 20.98 10.39
CA SER A 9 -23.87 21.32 11.73
C SER A 9 -24.83 20.24 12.23
N TYR A 10 -24.56 19.73 13.42
CA TYR A 10 -25.31 18.67 14.09
C TYR A 10 -25.92 19.17 15.41
N THR A 11 -26.93 18.47 15.90
CA THR A 11 -27.46 18.65 17.28
C THR A 11 -26.97 17.51 18.16
N TYR A 12 -26.50 17.83 19.37
CA TYR A 12 -25.96 16.85 20.30
C TYR A 12 -27.01 15.81 20.70
N GLN A 13 -26.80 14.57 20.27
CA GLN A 13 -27.56 13.38 20.66
C GLN A 13 -26.60 12.18 20.80
N PRO A 14 -26.95 11.16 21.61
CA PRO A 14 -26.23 9.88 21.56
C PRO A 14 -26.27 9.30 20.14
N GLY A 15 -25.14 8.76 19.68
CA GLY A 15 -24.99 8.24 18.31
C GLY A 15 -23.67 8.63 17.66
N THR A 16 -23.60 8.50 16.33
CA THR A 16 -22.39 8.75 15.53
C THR A 16 -22.51 10.06 14.76
N PHE A 17 -21.47 10.88 14.86
CA PHE A 17 -21.31 12.11 14.06
C PHE A 17 -20.28 11.85 12.96
N SER A 18 -20.57 12.22 11.72
CA SER A 18 -19.59 12.14 10.62
C SER A 18 -18.88 13.48 10.45
N VAL A 19 -17.56 13.43 10.25
CA VAL A 19 -16.72 14.57 9.87
C VAL A 19 -15.86 14.13 8.67
N PRO A 20 -15.77 14.91 7.60
CA PRO A 20 -14.86 14.56 6.51
C PRO A 20 -13.40 14.67 6.98
N GLU A 21 -12.52 13.84 6.42
CA GLU A 21 -11.08 13.95 6.62
C GLU A 21 -10.59 15.38 6.33
N ARG A 22 -9.77 15.95 7.24
CA ARG A 22 -9.34 17.38 7.21
C ARG A 22 -10.48 18.41 7.25
N GLY A 23 -11.69 17.99 7.62
CA GLY A 23 -12.88 18.83 7.74
C GLY A 23 -13.13 19.38 9.14
N GLU A 24 -14.13 20.25 9.24
CA GLU A 24 -14.62 20.82 10.49
C GLU A 24 -16.14 20.71 10.58
N ILE A 25 -16.64 20.18 11.69
CA ILE A 25 -18.08 20.13 12.00
C ILE A 25 -18.40 20.92 13.26
N ARG A 26 -19.66 21.32 13.37
CA ARG A 26 -20.21 22.01 14.54
C ARG A 26 -21.30 21.17 15.19
N ILE A 27 -21.26 20.98 16.50
CA ILE A 27 -22.28 20.24 17.26
C ILE A 27 -22.89 21.19 18.28
N GLU A 28 -24.19 21.47 18.15
CA GLU A 28 -24.93 22.40 19.00
C GLU A 28 -25.70 21.68 20.12
N GLY A 29 -26.00 22.38 21.22
CA GLY A 29 -26.83 21.84 22.31
C GLY A 29 -26.07 20.93 23.28
N CYS A 30 -24.75 21.09 23.38
CA CYS A 30 -23.92 20.29 24.25
C CYS A 30 -24.21 20.57 25.73
N PRO A 31 -24.24 19.53 26.60
CA PRO A 31 -24.50 19.70 28.02
C PRO A 31 -23.35 20.47 28.72
N PRO A 32 -23.61 21.14 29.85
CA PRO A 32 -22.56 21.84 30.61
C PRO A 32 -21.43 20.91 31.12
N SER A 33 -21.66 19.60 31.16
CA SER A 33 -20.67 18.59 31.55
C SER A 33 -19.84 18.04 30.38
N ILE A 34 -19.87 18.68 29.22
CA ILE A 34 -19.21 18.17 28.01
C ILE A 34 -17.69 18.05 28.18
N ASP A 35 -17.06 18.98 28.91
CA ASP A 35 -15.62 18.94 29.21
C ASP A 35 -15.22 17.67 29.97
N ASP A 36 -16.01 17.27 30.97
CA ASP A 36 -15.77 16.04 31.73
C ASP A 36 -15.99 14.80 30.85
N GLN A 37 -16.93 14.87 29.91
CA GLN A 37 -17.20 13.78 28.96
C GLN A 37 -16.07 13.62 27.95
N LEU A 38 -15.50 14.72 27.44
CA LEU A 38 -14.32 14.70 26.57
C LEU A 38 -13.12 14.08 27.29
N ARG A 39 -12.84 14.47 28.54
CA ARG A 39 -11.75 13.86 29.34
C ARG A 39 -11.94 12.35 29.55
N ARG A 40 -13.19 11.91 29.79
CA ARG A 40 -13.52 10.47 29.91
C ARG A 40 -13.40 9.72 28.58
N ALA A 41 -13.49 10.41 27.45
CA ALA A 41 -13.23 9.87 26.12
C ALA A 41 -11.75 10.01 25.70
N SER A 42 -10.86 10.20 26.68
CA SER A 42 -9.40 10.27 26.50
C SER A 42 -8.92 11.48 25.69
N PHE A 43 -9.64 12.60 25.76
CA PHE A 43 -9.11 13.88 25.28
C PHE A 43 -8.26 14.57 26.34
N GLU A 44 -7.10 15.05 25.93
CA GLU A 44 -6.22 15.89 26.73
C GLU A 44 -6.55 17.38 26.51
N GLN A 45 -6.45 18.18 27.56
CA GLN A 45 -6.71 19.62 27.46
C GLN A 45 -5.40 20.34 27.07
N GLU A 46 -5.35 20.91 25.87
CA GLU A 46 -4.20 21.68 25.38
C GLU A 46 -4.23 23.13 25.88
N SER A 47 -5.43 23.73 25.92
CA SER A 47 -5.65 25.07 26.46
C SER A 47 -7.07 25.23 27.02
N ASP A 48 -7.40 26.41 27.56
CA ASP A 48 -8.77 26.72 27.96
C ASP A 48 -9.73 26.47 26.78
N ASN A 49 -10.72 25.62 27.03
CA ASN A 49 -11.74 25.17 26.07
C ASN A 49 -11.23 24.44 24.81
N VAL A 50 -9.97 24.00 24.77
CA VAL A 50 -9.42 23.24 23.64
C VAL A 50 -8.92 21.89 24.13
N PHE A 51 -9.50 20.86 23.53
CA PHE A 51 -9.23 19.46 23.81
C PHE A 51 -8.65 18.79 22.56
N VAL A 52 -7.65 17.95 22.73
CA VAL A 52 -7.00 17.22 21.65
C VAL A 52 -6.97 15.76 22.00
N LYS A 53 -7.30 14.92 21.03
CA LYS A 53 -7.08 13.48 21.11
C LYS A 53 -5.80 13.16 20.36
N THR A 54 -4.78 12.76 21.10
CA THR A 54 -3.53 12.26 20.57
C THR A 54 -3.53 10.73 20.59
N GLN A 55 -2.65 10.17 19.77
CA GLN A 55 -2.49 8.74 19.64
C GLN A 55 -1.01 8.42 19.49
N GLU A 56 -0.48 7.59 20.38
CA GLU A 56 0.88 7.07 20.29
C GLU A 56 1.00 6.10 19.10
N SER A 57 2.10 6.18 18.35
CA SER A 57 2.47 5.14 17.39
C SER A 57 2.90 3.86 18.12
N LEU A 58 2.51 2.70 17.59
CA LEU A 58 2.93 1.41 18.13
C LEU A 58 4.41 1.11 17.83
N ASP A 59 4.91 1.63 16.71
CA ASP A 59 6.28 1.39 16.23
C ASP A 59 7.28 2.42 16.81
N ASP A 60 6.83 3.65 17.09
CA ASP A 60 7.67 4.73 17.62
C ASP A 60 6.98 5.51 18.75
N ARG A 61 7.37 5.25 20.00
CA ARG A 61 6.81 5.88 21.20
C ARG A 61 7.04 7.39 21.28
N ASP A 62 8.00 7.92 20.53
CA ASP A 62 8.27 9.35 20.53
C ASP A 62 7.38 10.10 19.52
N LYS A 63 6.55 9.38 18.75
CA LYS A 63 5.59 9.95 17.81
C LYS A 63 4.16 9.82 18.34
N GLU A 64 3.59 10.97 18.69
CA GLU A 64 2.16 11.14 18.94
C GLU A 64 1.51 11.89 17.78
N TYR A 65 0.44 11.31 17.24
CA TYR A 65 -0.36 11.94 16.18
C TYR A 65 -1.62 12.56 16.77
N ARG A 66 -1.91 13.80 16.36
CA ARG A 66 -3.18 14.46 16.72
C ARG A 66 -4.26 13.96 15.78
N VAL A 67 -5.24 13.24 16.31
CA VAL A 67 -6.35 12.69 15.52
C VAL A 67 -7.45 13.73 15.36
N VAL A 68 -7.93 14.28 16.48
CA VAL A 68 -9.05 15.23 16.52
C VAL A 68 -8.74 16.37 17.46
N LYS A 69 -9.11 17.58 17.04
CA LYS A 69 -9.12 18.76 17.89
C LYS A 69 -10.56 19.20 18.12
N VAL A 70 -10.91 19.44 19.37
CA VAL A 70 -12.23 19.90 19.80
C VAL A 70 -12.09 21.24 20.50
N ARG A 71 -12.84 22.24 20.06
CA ARG A 71 -12.97 23.54 20.74
C ARG A 71 -14.38 23.68 21.29
N VAL A 72 -14.48 23.92 22.59
CA VAL A 72 -15.74 24.15 23.30
C VAL A 72 -16.05 25.65 23.31
N ASP A 73 -17.24 26.03 22.91
CA ASP A 73 -17.71 27.42 22.90
C ASP A 73 -19.13 27.49 23.45
N GLY A 74 -19.24 27.57 24.78
CA GLY A 74 -20.52 27.48 25.48
C GLY A 74 -21.23 26.14 25.20
N PRO A 75 -22.45 26.12 24.64
CA PRO A 75 -23.18 24.89 24.29
C PRO A 75 -22.79 24.31 22.92
N VAL A 76 -21.70 24.79 22.30
CA VAL A 76 -21.28 24.40 20.95
C VAL A 76 -19.91 23.71 21.00
N LEU A 77 -19.77 22.58 20.33
CA LEU A 77 -18.49 21.95 20.04
C LEU A 77 -18.11 22.19 18.58
N HIS A 78 -16.88 22.67 18.36
CA HIS A 78 -16.23 22.68 17.05
C HIS A 78 -15.25 21.51 16.99
N VAL A 79 -15.45 20.60 16.06
CA VAL A 79 -14.64 19.39 15.92
C VAL A 79 -13.89 19.47 14.59
N THR A 80 -12.56 19.43 14.65
CA THR A 80 -11.69 19.47 13.49
C THR A 80 -10.94 18.14 13.39
N ALA A 81 -11.10 17.43 12.28
CA ALA A 81 -10.36 16.22 11.95
C ALA A 81 -9.07 16.55 11.19
N ARG A 82 -8.10 15.64 11.21
CA ARG A 82 -6.88 15.72 10.40
C ARG A 82 -6.87 14.65 9.30
N ASP A 83 -5.69 14.15 8.95
CA ASP A 83 -5.33 13.15 7.93
C ASP A 83 -5.57 11.69 8.37
N ASN A 84 -6.41 11.52 9.38
CA ASN A 84 -6.67 10.27 10.05
C ASN A 84 -8.11 9.85 9.76
N VAL A 85 -8.35 8.60 9.36
CA VAL A 85 -9.69 8.10 9.04
C VAL A 85 -10.07 6.96 9.98
N GLY A 86 -11.37 6.80 10.24
CA GLY A 86 -11.88 5.77 11.14
C GLY A 86 -12.85 6.32 12.18
N ILE A 87 -12.99 5.64 13.32
CA ILE A 87 -14.02 5.94 14.33
C ILE A 87 -13.34 6.22 15.67
N VAL A 88 -13.63 7.38 16.26
CA VAL A 88 -13.14 7.73 17.60
C VAL A 88 -14.29 8.08 18.54
N SER A 89 -14.15 7.74 19.80
CA SER A 89 -15.09 8.13 20.84
C SER A 89 -14.97 9.63 21.07
N LEU A 90 -16.07 10.35 20.87
CA LEU A 90 -16.19 11.77 21.16
C LEU A 90 -16.63 11.98 22.61
N THR A 91 -17.60 11.20 23.06
CA THR A 91 -18.05 11.16 24.44
C THR A 91 -18.32 9.71 24.85
N PRO A 92 -18.60 9.46 26.15
CA PRO A 92 -19.07 8.17 26.62
C PRO A 92 -20.32 7.58 25.94
N ARG A 93 -21.05 8.38 25.14
CA ARG A 93 -22.30 7.96 24.48
C ARG A 93 -22.35 8.38 23.01
N SER A 94 -21.27 8.91 22.47
CA SER A 94 -21.23 9.35 21.08
C SER A 94 -19.87 9.11 20.44
N LYS A 95 -19.90 8.79 19.15
CA LYS A 95 -18.72 8.53 18.33
C LYS A 95 -18.59 9.59 17.25
N LEU A 96 -17.38 9.74 16.75
CA LEU A 96 -17.02 10.57 15.61
C LEU A 96 -16.44 9.65 14.55
N ARG A 97 -17.11 9.52 13.41
CA ARG A 97 -16.63 8.85 12.21
C ARG A 97 -15.93 9.89 11.34
N ILE A 98 -14.64 9.68 11.10
CA ILE A 98 -13.85 10.49 10.19
C ILE A 98 -13.89 9.80 8.83
N GLU A 99 -14.67 10.37 7.92
CA GLU A 99 -14.93 9.83 6.59
C GLU A 99 -13.71 10.08 5.70
N PRO A 100 -13.17 9.04 5.04
CA PRO A 100 -12.09 9.23 4.08
C PRO A 100 -12.57 10.00 2.85
N LYS A 101 -11.65 10.70 2.17
CA LYS A 101 -11.92 11.36 0.88
C LYS A 101 -11.85 10.41 -0.33
N ILE A 102 -11.36 9.19 -0.13
CA ILE A 102 -11.34 8.11 -1.12
C ILE A 102 -12.19 6.96 -0.56
N ASP A 103 -12.77 6.15 -1.44
CA ASP A 103 -13.65 5.07 -1.02
C ASP A 103 -12.90 4.01 -0.20
N TRP A 104 -13.61 3.42 0.77
CA TRP A 104 -13.07 2.40 1.67
C TRP A 104 -12.54 1.17 0.92
N ASP A 105 -13.17 0.77 -0.18
CA ASP A 105 -12.72 -0.33 -1.03
C ASP A 105 -11.26 -0.13 -1.47
N TYR A 106 -10.92 1.05 -1.97
CA TYR A 106 -9.55 1.38 -2.36
C TYR A 106 -8.61 1.44 -1.16
N ILE A 107 -9.08 1.87 0.01
CA ILE A 107 -8.27 1.87 1.25
C ILE A 107 -7.93 0.44 1.65
N PHE A 108 -8.88 -0.48 1.57
CA PHE A 108 -8.64 -1.89 1.85
C PHE A 108 -7.66 -2.49 0.87
N ASP A 109 -7.83 -2.25 -0.42
CA ASP A 109 -6.92 -2.75 -1.45
C ASP A 109 -5.50 -2.22 -1.26
N MET A 110 -5.33 -0.95 -0.92
CA MET A 110 -4.02 -0.38 -0.55
C MET A 110 -3.43 -1.07 0.68
N LEU A 111 -4.22 -1.28 1.74
CA LEU A 111 -3.78 -1.98 2.94
C LEU A 111 -3.32 -3.41 2.65
N LEU A 112 -4.07 -4.10 1.80
CA LEU A 112 -3.78 -5.46 1.35
C LEU A 112 -2.49 -5.53 0.54
N ALA A 113 -2.29 -4.61 -0.40
CA ALA A 113 -1.07 -4.52 -1.20
C ALA A 113 0.17 -4.28 -0.32
N VAL A 114 0.07 -3.35 0.64
CA VAL A 114 1.14 -3.05 1.60
C VAL A 114 1.43 -4.29 2.49
N HIS A 115 0.38 -4.97 2.97
CA HIS A 115 0.53 -6.18 3.79
C HIS A 115 1.15 -7.35 3.00
N GLY A 116 0.74 -7.58 1.75
CA GLY A 116 1.28 -8.65 0.91
C GLY A 116 2.80 -8.55 0.70
N ARG A 117 3.34 -7.32 0.71
CA ARG A 117 4.79 -7.04 0.65
C ARG A 117 5.48 -7.07 2.03
N LYS A 118 4.79 -7.55 3.08
CA LYS A 118 5.25 -7.61 4.49
C LYS A 118 5.70 -6.26 5.06
N ARG A 119 5.06 -5.19 4.63
CA ARG A 119 5.26 -3.86 5.22
C ARG A 119 4.32 -3.69 6.41
N SER A 120 4.81 -3.03 7.46
CA SER A 120 3.97 -2.72 8.62
C SER A 120 3.12 -1.48 8.32
N VAL A 121 1.81 -1.70 8.21
CA VAL A 121 0.86 -0.60 8.33
C VAL A 121 0.77 -0.23 9.82
N GLU A 122 0.98 1.04 10.15
CA GLU A 122 0.82 1.52 11.52
C GLU A 122 -0.65 1.42 11.92
N TYR A 123 -0.94 0.54 12.87
CA TYR A 123 -2.24 0.45 13.52
C TYR A 123 -2.29 1.33 14.75
N HIS A 124 -3.39 2.07 14.86
CA HIS A 124 -3.60 2.99 15.97
C HIS A 124 -4.97 2.75 16.60
N GLY A 125 -5.11 1.62 17.29
CA GLY A 125 -6.29 1.35 18.12
C GLY A 125 -6.06 1.70 19.58
N ILE A 126 -6.97 2.46 20.20
CA ILE A 126 -7.06 2.51 21.68
C ILE A 126 -8.08 1.47 22.11
N PRO A 127 -7.69 0.43 22.87
CA PRO A 127 -8.66 -0.34 23.62
C PRO A 127 -9.24 0.57 24.71
N LEU A 128 -10.48 1.04 24.51
CA LEU A 128 -11.19 1.77 25.57
C LEU A 128 -11.86 0.76 26.50
N ASP A 129 -11.36 0.70 27.72
CA ASP A 129 -12.04 0.01 28.81
C ASP A 129 -13.29 0.81 29.18
N GLU A 130 -14.47 0.18 29.06
CA GLU A 130 -15.80 0.65 29.49
C GLU A 130 -16.68 1.42 28.49
N PHE A 131 -17.21 0.75 27.46
CA PHE A 131 -18.44 1.22 26.79
C PHE A 131 -19.46 0.12 26.47
N ARG A 132 -20.74 0.52 26.47
CA ARG A 132 -21.91 -0.25 26.04
C ARG A 132 -22.62 0.49 24.91
N THR A 133 -23.20 -0.30 24.01
CA THR A 133 -24.30 -0.05 23.04
C THR A 133 -24.00 0.58 21.66
N GLU A 134 -24.53 -0.15 20.65
CA GLU A 134 -25.34 0.16 19.44
C GLU A 134 -24.93 1.27 18.44
N ASP A 135 -25.04 0.89 17.16
CA ASP A 135 -24.81 1.52 15.85
C ASP A 135 -23.34 1.70 15.41
N VAL A 136 -22.75 0.66 14.79
CA VAL A 136 -21.46 0.68 14.06
C VAL A 136 -21.42 -0.35 12.94
N ASP A 137 -21.19 0.12 11.72
CA ASP A 137 -20.84 -0.72 10.56
C ASP A 137 -19.49 -1.43 10.84
N LEU A 138 -19.55 -2.73 11.12
CA LEU A 138 -18.42 -3.56 11.57
C LEU A 138 -17.45 -3.92 10.44
N GLU A 139 -18.00 -3.90 9.22
CA GLU A 139 -17.43 -4.37 7.97
C GLU A 139 -16.06 -3.72 7.75
N ASP A 140 -15.97 -2.41 7.99
CA ASP A 140 -14.81 -1.62 7.63
C ASP A 140 -13.57 -1.81 8.52
N VAL A 141 -13.71 -2.36 9.72
CA VAL A 141 -12.62 -2.33 10.74
C VAL A 141 -11.98 -3.70 10.96
N PHE A 142 -12.73 -4.80 10.77
CA PHE A 142 -12.24 -6.11 11.18
C PHE A 142 -11.12 -6.66 10.30
N LEU A 143 -11.11 -6.34 8.99
CA LEU A 143 -10.03 -6.73 8.08
C LEU A 143 -8.69 -6.16 8.56
N ILE A 144 -8.71 -4.90 9.00
CA ILE A 144 -7.52 -4.21 9.48
C ILE A 144 -7.07 -4.78 10.83
N LEU A 145 -8.01 -5.11 11.72
CA LEU A 145 -7.69 -5.83 12.96
C LEU A 145 -7.06 -7.19 12.67
N ALA A 146 -7.51 -7.89 11.63
CA ALA A 146 -6.94 -9.16 11.22
C ALA A 146 -5.50 -9.01 10.70
N ILE A 147 -5.23 -8.03 9.84
CA ILE A 147 -3.87 -7.71 9.36
C ILE A 147 -2.94 -7.43 10.54
N ASN A 148 -3.38 -6.61 11.49
CA ASN A 148 -2.58 -6.27 12.66
C ASN A 148 -2.38 -7.42 13.64
N TYR A 149 -3.37 -8.29 13.75
CA TYR A 149 -3.25 -9.53 14.50
C TYR A 149 -2.17 -10.43 13.89
N LEU A 150 -2.16 -10.60 12.57
CA LEU A 150 -1.15 -11.37 11.84
C LEU A 150 0.25 -10.75 11.98
N ASN A 151 0.38 -9.43 11.80
CA ASN A 151 1.66 -8.72 11.99
C ASN A 151 2.22 -8.91 13.41
N GLY A 152 1.35 -8.81 14.42
CA GLY A 152 1.73 -9.05 15.82
C GLY A 152 2.22 -10.49 16.06
N LEU A 153 1.59 -11.48 15.42
CA LEU A 153 2.00 -12.88 15.50
C LEU A 153 3.31 -13.18 14.79
N GLU A 154 3.64 -12.51 13.69
CA GLU A 154 4.90 -12.70 12.98
C GLU A 154 6.10 -12.43 13.91
N THR A 155 6.02 -11.36 14.70
CA THR A 155 7.04 -11.04 15.71
C THR A 155 7.17 -12.14 16.76
N ILE A 156 6.06 -12.78 17.15
CA ILE A 156 6.06 -13.90 18.09
C ILE A 156 6.65 -15.15 17.45
N HIS A 157 6.35 -15.46 16.19
CA HIS A 157 6.95 -16.58 15.46
C HIS A 157 8.47 -16.47 15.40
N ARG A 158 9.00 -15.27 15.12
CA ARG A 158 10.45 -15.03 15.08
C ARG A 158 11.13 -15.24 16.44
N ASN A 159 10.45 -14.94 17.56
CA ASN A 159 11.01 -14.97 18.92
C ASN A 159 10.56 -16.18 19.78
N GLY A 160 9.61 -16.97 19.27
CA GLY A 160 8.98 -18.11 19.90
C GLY A 160 7.84 -17.77 20.88
N PHE A 161 6.90 -18.71 21.03
CA PHE A 161 5.78 -18.56 21.96
C PHE A 161 6.20 -18.68 23.44
N VAL A 162 5.53 -17.93 24.32
CA VAL A 162 5.66 -18.07 25.78
C VAL A 162 5.22 -19.46 26.19
N ARG A 163 6.07 -20.11 26.99
CA ARG A 163 5.88 -21.47 27.48
C ARG A 163 6.00 -21.51 29.00
N ARG A 164 5.18 -22.32 29.64
CA ARG A 164 5.30 -22.68 31.06
C ARG A 164 5.83 -24.11 31.16
N LEU A 165 6.73 -24.34 32.12
CA LEU A 165 7.21 -25.69 32.42
C LEU A 165 6.37 -26.25 33.54
N GLU A 166 5.57 -27.26 33.24
CA GLU A 166 4.79 -27.98 34.24
C GLU A 166 5.50 -29.26 34.64
N THR A 167 5.56 -29.51 35.95
CA THR A 167 6.15 -30.74 36.46
C THR A 167 5.03 -31.75 36.63
N ARG A 168 5.02 -32.75 35.75
CA ARG A 168 4.08 -33.87 35.82
C ARG A 168 4.78 -35.09 36.42
N ARG A 169 4.12 -35.75 37.36
CA ARG A 169 4.56 -37.05 37.89
C ARG A 169 3.76 -38.14 37.22
N ALA A 170 4.43 -39.15 36.66
CA ALA A 170 3.78 -40.24 35.96
C ALA A 170 4.58 -41.54 36.07
N ASP A 171 3.87 -42.66 36.14
CA ASP A 171 4.45 -43.99 36.02
C ASP A 171 4.58 -44.33 34.54
N LEU A 172 5.81 -44.58 34.07
CA LEU A 172 6.12 -44.83 32.67
C LEU A 172 6.78 -46.20 32.49
N GLU A 173 6.36 -46.94 31.46
CA GLU A 173 7.03 -48.17 31.05
C GLU A 173 8.41 -47.88 30.42
N GLN A 174 8.52 -46.77 29.70
CA GLN A 174 9.77 -46.25 29.16
C GLN A 174 10.15 -44.97 29.92
N PRO A 175 11.09 -45.05 30.88
CA PRO A 175 11.43 -43.91 31.72
C PRO A 175 12.05 -42.78 30.91
N ARG A 176 11.57 -41.55 31.17
CA ARG A 176 12.10 -40.30 30.61
C ARG A 176 12.04 -39.22 31.68
N GLY A 177 12.90 -38.21 31.60
CA GLY A 177 13.01 -37.16 32.63
C GLY A 177 13.77 -37.65 33.88
N VAL A 178 13.42 -37.12 35.05
CA VAL A 178 14.07 -37.49 36.32
C VAL A 178 13.31 -38.64 36.96
N ILE A 179 13.98 -39.77 37.20
CA ILE A 179 13.38 -40.93 37.85
C ILE A 179 13.36 -40.70 39.36
N ASP A 180 12.18 -40.87 39.96
CA ASP A 180 12.04 -40.94 41.42
C ASP A 180 12.27 -42.39 41.85
N ILE A 181 13.47 -42.65 42.36
CA ILE A 181 13.92 -44.00 42.71
C ILE A 181 13.07 -44.58 43.84
N GLU A 182 12.65 -43.75 44.80
CA GLU A 182 11.90 -44.22 45.97
C GLU A 182 10.52 -44.75 45.53
N GLN A 183 9.79 -43.95 44.76
CA GLN A 183 8.47 -44.35 44.27
C GLN A 183 8.55 -45.47 43.21
N SER A 184 9.61 -45.51 42.41
CA SER A 184 9.84 -46.60 41.44
C SER A 184 10.09 -47.95 42.11
N LEU A 185 10.80 -47.97 43.24
CA LEU A 185 10.99 -49.19 44.04
C LEU A 185 9.68 -49.65 44.68
N VAL A 186 8.80 -48.73 45.09
CA VAL A 186 7.45 -49.05 45.56
C VAL A 186 6.63 -49.69 44.44
N ASN A 187 6.62 -49.11 43.24
CA ASN A 187 5.93 -49.68 42.08
C ASN A 187 6.42 -51.11 41.78
N GLN A 188 7.73 -51.34 41.83
CA GLN A 188 8.33 -52.66 41.64
C GLN A 188 7.92 -53.65 42.74
N ALA A 189 7.87 -53.21 44.00
CA ALA A 189 7.40 -54.02 45.12
C ALA A 189 5.91 -54.39 45.00
N GLU A 190 5.10 -53.52 44.39
CA GLU A 190 3.69 -53.76 44.06
C GLU A 190 3.50 -54.56 42.74
N GLY A 191 4.59 -55.01 42.10
CA GLY A 191 4.54 -55.81 40.87
C GLY A 191 4.29 -55.03 39.58
N ARG A 192 4.39 -53.69 39.61
CA ARG A 192 4.30 -52.84 38.41
C ARG A 192 5.70 -52.63 37.84
N ALA A 193 5.87 -52.85 36.54
CA ALA A 193 7.15 -52.65 35.85
C ALA A 193 7.46 -51.17 35.53
N GLN A 194 6.52 -50.27 35.80
CA GLN A 194 6.60 -48.85 35.47
C GLN A 194 7.49 -48.09 36.46
N GLN A 195 8.35 -47.23 35.94
CA GLN A 195 9.19 -46.33 36.72
C GLN A 195 8.43 -45.03 37.00
N HIS A 196 8.49 -44.53 38.23
CA HIS A 196 7.94 -43.23 38.58
C HIS A 196 8.88 -42.13 38.09
N CYS A 197 8.40 -41.25 37.22
CA CYS A 197 9.19 -40.19 36.62
C CYS A 197 8.58 -38.81 36.88
N LEU A 198 9.44 -37.85 37.16
CA LEU A 198 9.19 -36.41 37.13
C LEU A 198 9.52 -35.89 35.72
N LEU A 199 8.47 -35.56 34.98
CA LEU A 199 8.53 -34.98 33.64
C LEU A 199 8.41 -33.47 33.74
N LYS A 200 9.25 -32.76 32.98
CA LYS A 200 9.06 -31.34 32.70
C LYS A 200 8.43 -31.23 31.32
N GLU A 201 7.12 -31.02 31.30
CA GLU A 201 6.35 -30.85 30.06
C GLU A 201 6.21 -29.36 29.75
N VAL A 202 6.27 -29.04 28.47
CA VAL A 202 6.11 -27.67 27.98
C VAL A 202 4.63 -27.44 27.76
N ASN A 203 4.05 -26.50 28.51
CA ASN A 203 2.67 -26.07 28.34
C ASN A 203 2.64 -24.67 27.69
N TYR A 204 2.04 -24.58 26.52
CA TYR A 204 1.83 -23.30 25.82
C TYR A 204 0.49 -22.66 26.18
N ASP A 205 -0.43 -23.37 26.84
CA ASP A 205 -1.72 -22.84 27.26
C ASP A 205 -1.60 -21.92 28.47
N ASN A 206 -1.40 -20.63 28.19
CA ASN A 206 -1.32 -19.56 29.16
C ASN A 206 -2.21 -18.38 28.74
N ALA A 207 -2.46 -17.44 29.66
CA ALA A 207 -3.33 -16.28 29.41
C ALA A 207 -2.98 -15.51 28.12
N ALA A 208 -1.69 -15.37 27.78
CA ALA A 208 -1.25 -14.63 26.59
C ALA A 208 -1.62 -15.41 25.32
N ASN A 209 -1.20 -16.66 25.20
CA ASN A 209 -1.47 -17.46 23.99
C ASN A 209 -2.97 -17.78 23.85
N SER A 210 -3.67 -18.02 24.96
CA SER A 210 -5.11 -18.26 24.96
C SER A 210 -5.90 -17.02 24.53
N LEU A 211 -5.45 -15.81 24.91
CA LEU A 211 -6.01 -14.55 24.42
C LEU A 211 -5.81 -14.41 22.90
N LEU A 212 -4.60 -14.69 22.39
CA LEU A 212 -4.31 -14.67 20.94
C LEU A 212 -5.19 -15.66 20.19
N HIS A 213 -5.35 -16.88 20.70
CA HIS A 213 -6.22 -17.90 20.13
C HIS A 213 -7.69 -17.45 20.13
N TYR A 214 -8.17 -16.84 21.22
CA TYR A 214 -9.54 -16.35 21.33
C TYR A 214 -9.82 -15.21 20.34
N ALA A 215 -8.89 -14.28 20.18
CA ALA A 215 -8.98 -13.19 19.20
C ALA A 215 -9.04 -13.73 17.77
N GLY A 216 -8.13 -14.63 17.39
CA GLY A 216 -8.14 -15.26 16.06
C GLY A 216 -9.44 -16.03 15.79
N THR A 217 -9.94 -16.79 16.77
CA THR A 217 -11.22 -17.51 16.64
C THR A 217 -12.41 -16.56 16.41
N HIS A 218 -12.39 -15.37 17.01
CA HIS A 218 -13.41 -14.36 16.77
C HIS A 218 -13.28 -13.69 15.42
N LEU A 219 -12.06 -13.32 15.00
CA LEU A 219 -11.81 -12.80 13.65
C LEU A 219 -12.34 -13.77 12.60
N LEU A 220 -12.04 -15.07 12.71
CA LEU A 220 -12.58 -16.09 11.81
C LEU A 220 -14.11 -16.17 11.80
N ARG A 221 -14.77 -15.83 12.92
CA ARG A 221 -16.23 -15.74 12.94
C ARG A 221 -16.72 -14.52 12.18
N LEU A 222 -16.05 -13.36 12.31
CA LEU A 222 -16.38 -12.15 11.58
C LEU A 222 -16.19 -12.35 10.07
N PHE A 223 -15.09 -12.96 9.64
CA PHE A 223 -14.88 -13.32 8.24
C PHE A 223 -16.00 -14.20 7.65
N ARG A 224 -16.63 -15.06 8.45
CA ARG A 224 -17.76 -15.88 7.99
C ARG A 224 -19.09 -15.13 8.00
N GLN A 225 -19.18 -14.06 8.78
CA GLN A 225 -20.38 -13.23 8.86
C GLN A 225 -20.46 -12.28 7.68
N TYR A 226 -19.32 -11.75 7.25
CA TYR A 226 -19.18 -10.78 6.17
C TYR A 226 -18.56 -11.39 4.91
N GLU A 227 -18.82 -12.68 4.65
CA GLU A 227 -18.28 -13.38 3.47
C GLU A 227 -18.94 -12.88 2.18
N ASP A 228 -20.24 -12.54 2.24
CA ASP A 228 -21.03 -12.13 1.08
C ASP A 228 -20.78 -10.68 0.62
N GLU A 229 -20.14 -9.86 1.45
CA GLU A 229 -19.91 -8.43 1.18
C GLU A 229 -18.55 -8.14 0.53
N TYR A 230 -17.59 -9.06 0.66
CA TYR A 230 -16.22 -8.88 0.15
C TYR A 230 -15.85 -9.96 -0.87
N ASP A 231 -16.04 -9.68 -2.16
CA ASP A 231 -15.63 -10.56 -3.28
C ASP A 231 -14.18 -10.28 -3.74
N HIS A 232 -13.22 -10.30 -2.80
CA HIS A 232 -11.81 -10.06 -3.12
C HIS A 232 -10.93 -11.26 -2.74
N GLN A 233 -10.10 -11.75 -3.66
CA GLN A 233 -9.13 -12.84 -3.41
C GLN A 233 -8.23 -12.60 -2.17
N ALA A 234 -7.89 -11.33 -1.88
CA ALA A 234 -7.07 -10.94 -0.74
C ALA A 234 -7.79 -11.13 0.62
N TYR A 235 -9.12 -10.98 0.64
CA TYR A 235 -9.95 -11.31 1.80
C TYR A 235 -9.76 -12.78 2.21
N TYR A 236 -9.87 -13.69 1.24
CA TYR A 236 -9.66 -15.12 1.45
C TYR A 236 -8.23 -15.46 1.85
N HIS A 237 -7.25 -14.68 1.39
CA HIS A 237 -5.85 -14.84 1.78
C HIS A 237 -5.67 -14.56 3.28
N ILE A 238 -6.16 -13.41 3.77
CA ILE A 238 -6.07 -13.06 5.19
C ILE A 238 -6.87 -14.06 6.04
N PHE A 239 -8.08 -14.41 5.62
CA PHE A 239 -8.86 -15.45 6.30
C PHE A 239 -8.06 -16.74 6.45
N SER A 240 -7.39 -17.18 5.38
CA SER A 240 -6.56 -18.39 5.38
C SER A 240 -5.39 -18.27 6.33
N GLN A 241 -4.70 -17.13 6.37
CA GLN A 241 -3.60 -16.86 7.30
C GLN A 241 -4.07 -16.86 8.75
N VAL A 242 -5.16 -16.15 9.07
CA VAL A 242 -5.74 -16.18 10.44
C VAL A 242 -6.15 -17.59 10.83
N HIS A 243 -6.71 -18.36 9.89
CA HIS A 243 -7.09 -19.75 10.14
C HIS A 243 -5.87 -20.63 10.43
N GLN A 244 -4.78 -20.46 9.68
CA GLN A 244 -3.52 -21.14 9.94
C GLN A 244 -2.93 -20.79 11.30
N GLU A 245 -2.98 -19.52 11.71
CA GLU A 245 -2.50 -19.09 13.02
C GLU A 245 -3.32 -19.67 14.19
N VAL A 246 -4.65 -19.73 14.04
CA VAL A 246 -5.51 -20.39 15.03
C VAL A 246 -5.21 -21.88 15.11
N ARG A 247 -5.07 -22.56 13.95
CA ARG A 247 -4.69 -23.98 13.87
C ARG A 247 -3.34 -24.24 14.54
N HIS A 248 -2.36 -23.38 14.29
CA HIS A 248 -1.04 -23.50 14.91
C HIS A 248 -1.10 -23.40 16.44
N LEU A 249 -1.90 -22.46 16.98
CA LEU A 249 -2.11 -22.37 18.43
C LEU A 249 -2.83 -23.62 18.99
N GLU A 250 -3.80 -24.18 18.27
CA GLU A 250 -4.45 -25.43 18.66
C GLU A 250 -3.48 -26.63 18.66
N GLU A 251 -2.56 -26.70 17.68
CA GLU A 251 -1.50 -27.71 17.62
C GLU A 251 -0.51 -27.61 18.80
N LEU A 252 -0.38 -26.43 19.41
CA LEU A 252 0.37 -26.20 20.64
C LEU A 252 -0.45 -26.51 21.91
N ASP A 253 -1.60 -27.18 21.79
CA ASP A 253 -2.56 -27.46 22.86
C ASP A 253 -3.13 -26.21 23.54
N VAL A 254 -3.11 -25.05 22.87
CA VAL A 254 -3.69 -23.81 23.40
C VAL A 254 -5.21 -23.85 23.23
N THR A 255 -5.93 -23.68 24.33
CA THR A 255 -7.40 -23.62 24.31
C THR A 255 -7.90 -22.26 24.72
N SER A 256 -9.04 -21.84 24.18
CA SER A 256 -9.65 -20.56 24.54
C SER A 256 -11.16 -20.69 24.66
N GLY A 257 -11.79 -19.84 25.47
CA GLY A 257 -13.25 -19.80 25.52
C GLY A 257 -13.78 -18.72 26.46
N ARG A 258 -15.10 -18.52 26.40
CA ARG A 258 -15.80 -17.48 27.19
C ARG A 258 -15.56 -17.60 28.70
N ARG A 259 -15.34 -18.81 29.21
CA ARG A 259 -15.05 -19.04 30.64
C ARG A 259 -13.76 -18.36 31.12
N ARG A 260 -12.82 -18.08 30.21
CA ARG A 260 -11.52 -17.45 30.49
C ARG A 260 -11.50 -15.93 30.26
N ILE A 261 -12.63 -15.31 29.87
CA ILE A 261 -12.73 -13.84 29.72
C ILE A 261 -12.20 -13.07 30.95
N PRO A 262 -12.50 -13.47 32.22
CA PRO A 262 -11.95 -12.78 33.39
C PRO A 262 -10.42 -12.84 33.48
N GLU A 263 -9.81 -13.92 32.97
CA GLU A 263 -8.35 -14.08 32.89
C GLU A 263 -7.77 -13.09 31.88
N TYR A 264 -8.40 -12.99 30.69
CA TYR A 264 -7.96 -12.08 29.62
C TYR A 264 -8.02 -10.60 30.05
N ARG A 265 -9.09 -10.21 30.77
CA ARG A 265 -9.27 -8.83 31.26
C ARG A 265 -8.22 -8.43 32.29
N ARG A 266 -7.80 -9.35 33.14
CA ARG A 266 -6.80 -9.10 34.19
C ARG A 266 -5.38 -9.17 33.66
N PHE A 267 -5.15 -9.93 32.60
CA PHE A 267 -3.85 -10.12 32.01
C PHE A 267 -3.33 -8.81 31.41
N SER A 268 -2.07 -8.49 31.68
CA SER A 268 -1.35 -7.32 31.20
C SER A 268 0.03 -7.72 30.68
N LEU A 269 0.64 -6.87 29.85
CA LEU A 269 2.01 -7.11 29.37
C LEU A 269 3.01 -7.22 30.52
N HIS A 270 2.75 -6.57 31.65
CA HIS A 270 3.59 -6.61 32.85
C HIS A 270 3.58 -7.97 33.56
N ASP A 271 2.59 -8.83 33.27
CA ASP A 271 2.58 -10.21 33.76
C ASP A 271 3.58 -11.11 32.99
N LEU A 272 4.13 -10.61 31.89
CA LEU A 272 5.20 -11.26 31.14
C LEU A 272 6.58 -10.72 31.52
N PRO A 273 7.63 -11.56 31.51
CA PRO A 273 9.01 -11.09 31.66
C PRO A 273 9.37 -10.07 30.58
N LYS A 274 10.28 -9.14 30.89
CA LYS A 274 10.73 -8.10 29.94
C LYS A 274 11.25 -8.68 28.61
N GLN A 275 11.87 -9.87 28.62
CA GLN A 275 12.34 -10.52 27.39
C GLN A 275 11.20 -10.96 26.45
N ARG A 276 9.94 -10.96 26.92
CA ARG A 276 8.74 -11.35 26.18
C ARG A 276 7.88 -10.15 25.78
N HIS A 277 8.38 -8.92 25.95
CA HIS A 277 7.64 -7.72 25.57
C HIS A 277 7.42 -7.57 24.06
N TYR A 278 8.04 -8.40 23.23
CA TYR A 278 7.71 -8.51 21.80
C TYR A 278 6.28 -9.02 21.56
N TYR A 279 5.57 -9.50 22.60
CA TYR A 279 4.14 -9.79 22.57
C TYR A 279 3.23 -8.55 22.57
N ARG A 280 3.77 -7.35 22.81
CA ARG A 280 2.98 -6.13 23.06
C ARG A 280 1.91 -5.90 22.01
N GLN A 281 2.31 -5.78 20.75
CA GLN A 281 1.42 -5.51 19.63
C GLN A 281 0.32 -6.58 19.53
N ALA A 282 0.70 -7.85 19.56
CA ALA A 282 -0.25 -8.96 19.47
C ALA A 282 -1.27 -8.96 20.63
N ILE A 283 -0.84 -8.62 21.86
CA ILE A 283 -1.73 -8.52 23.01
C ILE A 283 -2.68 -7.32 22.88
N GLU A 284 -2.18 -6.15 22.46
CA GLU A 284 -3.00 -4.95 22.30
C GLU A 284 -4.09 -5.16 21.25
N VAL A 285 -3.72 -5.69 20.08
CA VAL A 285 -4.67 -6.03 19.01
C VAL A 285 -5.64 -7.12 19.48
N ALA A 286 -5.16 -8.18 20.12
CA ALA A 286 -6.04 -9.23 20.63
C ALA A 286 -7.00 -8.72 21.69
N LYS A 287 -6.57 -7.80 22.57
CA LYS A 287 -7.46 -7.14 23.53
C LYS A 287 -8.50 -6.28 22.84
N ALA A 288 -8.15 -5.54 21.79
CA ALA A 288 -9.11 -4.78 20.99
C ALA A 288 -10.17 -5.70 20.36
N VAL A 289 -9.76 -6.79 19.72
CA VAL A 289 -10.64 -7.83 19.14
C VAL A 289 -11.52 -8.50 20.21
N VAL A 290 -11.03 -8.63 21.44
CA VAL A 290 -11.80 -9.23 22.52
C VAL A 290 -12.76 -8.24 23.17
N ALA A 291 -12.36 -6.99 23.37
CA ALA A 291 -13.20 -5.93 23.91
C ALA A 291 -14.46 -5.75 23.05
N SER A 292 -14.31 -5.78 21.73
CA SER A 292 -15.44 -5.76 20.79
C SER A 292 -16.39 -6.94 20.94
N SER A 293 -15.85 -8.15 21.14
CA SER A 293 -16.66 -9.37 21.30
C SER A 293 -17.52 -9.43 22.57
N LEU A 294 -17.27 -8.52 23.54
CA LEU A 294 -17.87 -8.54 24.88
C LEU A 294 -19.04 -7.57 25.08
N GLY A 295 -19.43 -6.82 24.04
CA GLY A 295 -20.73 -6.14 23.99
C GLY A 295 -21.87 -7.15 24.18
N THR A 296 -22.76 -6.93 25.14
CA THR A 296 -23.84 -7.85 25.52
C THR A 296 -24.78 -8.14 24.34
N PRO A 297 -25.26 -9.39 24.17
CA PRO A 297 -26.29 -9.72 23.18
C PRO A 297 -27.65 -9.19 23.65
N SER A 298 -28.20 -8.20 22.96
CA SER A 298 -29.65 -8.04 22.88
C SER A 298 -30.14 -9.03 21.82
N MET A 299 -31.26 -9.72 22.09
CA MET A 299 -31.86 -10.66 21.15
C MET A 299 -32.17 -9.95 19.83
N GLU A 300 -31.71 -10.50 18.71
CA GLU A 300 -31.80 -9.93 17.34
C GLU A 300 -31.08 -8.58 17.17
N GLY A 301 -29.84 -8.61 16.70
CA GLY A 301 -29.07 -7.41 16.34
C GLY A 301 -27.57 -7.68 16.32
N ASP A 302 -26.88 -7.13 15.31
CA ASP A 302 -25.46 -7.30 15.06
C ASP A 302 -24.56 -6.92 16.25
N ARG A 303 -23.44 -7.62 16.39
CA ARG A 303 -22.48 -7.42 17.50
C ARG A 303 -21.42 -6.44 17.07
N GLU A 304 -21.36 -5.27 17.68
CA GLU A 304 -20.55 -4.16 17.19
C GLU A 304 -19.26 -3.88 17.99
N LEU A 305 -18.24 -3.41 17.27
CA LEU A 305 -16.93 -3.01 17.79
C LEU A 305 -17.01 -1.73 18.63
N VAL A 306 -16.40 -1.79 19.82
CA VAL A 306 -16.28 -0.67 20.77
C VAL A 306 -14.80 -0.33 20.95
N VAL A 307 -14.12 -0.08 19.84
CA VAL A 307 -12.70 0.27 19.81
C VAL A 307 -12.56 1.54 18.98
N ASP A 308 -11.83 2.52 19.51
CA ASP A 308 -11.41 3.66 18.70
C ASP A 308 -10.41 3.16 17.68
N TYR A 309 -10.74 3.33 16.42
CA TYR A 309 -9.94 2.88 15.31
C TYR A 309 -9.56 4.06 14.44
N VAL A 310 -8.27 4.23 14.21
CA VAL A 310 -7.73 5.30 13.38
C VAL A 310 -6.66 4.74 12.46
N LEU A 311 -6.73 5.14 11.20
CA LEU A 311 -5.76 4.86 10.17
C LEU A 311 -5.11 6.17 9.72
N ASN A 312 -3.77 6.21 9.73
CA ASN A 312 -3.03 7.34 9.20
C ASN A 312 -2.93 7.19 7.67
N MET A 313 -3.65 8.04 6.95
CA MET A 313 -3.70 7.96 5.49
C MET A 313 -2.45 8.51 4.81
N GLU A 314 -1.71 9.43 5.42
CA GLU A 314 -0.42 9.88 4.87
C GLU A 314 0.58 8.72 4.84
N SER A 315 0.70 7.97 5.94
CA SER A 315 1.60 6.81 6.04
C SER A 315 1.15 5.66 5.15
N LEU A 316 -0.15 5.32 5.14
CA LEU A 316 -0.65 4.26 4.27
C LEU A 316 -0.39 4.59 2.79
N PHE A 317 -0.73 5.81 2.37
CA PHE A 317 -0.55 6.22 0.99
C PHE A 317 0.92 6.24 0.59
N GLU A 318 1.84 6.73 1.45
CA GLU A 318 3.28 6.63 1.20
C GLU A 318 3.73 5.18 0.99
N GLN A 319 3.32 4.26 1.87
CA GLN A 319 3.71 2.85 1.75
C GLN A 319 3.15 2.19 0.49
N TYR A 320 1.92 2.55 0.13
CA TYR A 320 1.25 2.07 -1.07
C TYR A 320 1.88 2.65 -2.34
N SER A 321 2.19 3.95 -2.38
CA SER A 321 2.96 4.60 -3.47
C SER A 321 4.24 3.84 -3.77
N GLN A 322 4.98 3.41 -2.73
CA GLN A 322 6.17 2.59 -2.93
C GLN A 322 5.86 1.22 -3.57
N VAL A 323 4.74 0.59 -3.23
CA VAL A 323 4.31 -0.67 -3.89
C VAL A 323 4.00 -0.39 -5.36
N ALA A 324 3.24 0.65 -5.66
CA ALA A 324 2.90 1.04 -7.03
C ALA A 324 4.16 1.34 -7.87
N ILE A 325 5.12 2.09 -7.32
CA ILE A 325 6.39 2.37 -8.01
C ILE A 325 7.14 1.07 -8.34
N GLU A 326 7.22 0.12 -7.39
CA GLU A 326 7.91 -1.16 -7.60
C GLU A 326 7.22 -2.01 -8.66
N ASP A 327 5.89 -2.15 -8.57
CA ASP A 327 5.10 -2.96 -9.50
C ASP A 327 5.18 -2.38 -10.92
N GLU A 328 5.04 -1.06 -11.06
CA GLU A 328 5.12 -0.41 -12.37
C GLU A 328 6.54 -0.37 -12.93
N LEU A 329 7.56 -0.23 -12.08
CA LEU A 329 8.96 -0.35 -12.52
C LEU A 329 9.27 -1.76 -13.02
N ASP A 330 8.79 -2.79 -12.33
CA ASP A 330 8.93 -4.18 -12.77
C ASP A 330 8.17 -4.41 -14.08
N ALA A 331 6.98 -3.84 -14.25
CA ALA A 331 6.24 -3.87 -15.50
C ALA A 331 7.03 -3.22 -16.65
N ILE A 332 7.66 -2.05 -16.42
CA ILE A 332 8.49 -1.37 -17.41
C ILE A 332 9.67 -2.25 -17.85
N LYS A 333 10.35 -2.88 -16.89
CA LYS A 333 11.46 -3.79 -17.16
C LYS A 333 11.05 -4.98 -18.03
N THR A 334 9.79 -5.45 -17.97
CA THR A 334 9.37 -6.63 -18.74
C THR A 334 9.39 -6.43 -20.25
N TYR A 335 9.20 -5.20 -20.75
CA TYR A 335 9.26 -4.89 -22.17
C TYR A 335 10.59 -4.29 -22.61
N ASP A 336 11.53 -4.04 -21.69
CA ASP A 336 12.89 -3.65 -22.05
C ASP A 336 13.64 -4.82 -22.68
N ARG A 337 13.88 -4.73 -23.99
CA ARG A 337 14.51 -5.79 -24.79
C ARG A 337 16.03 -5.72 -24.80
N LEU A 338 16.61 -4.64 -24.31
CA LEU A 338 18.07 -4.46 -24.24
C LEU A 338 18.62 -4.62 -22.81
N ASP A 339 17.75 -4.93 -21.85
CA ASP A 339 18.10 -5.13 -20.44
C ASP A 339 18.85 -3.92 -19.85
N GLN A 340 18.51 -2.71 -20.33
CA GLN A 340 19.16 -1.45 -19.92
C GLN A 340 18.68 -1.03 -18.52
N THR A 341 17.43 -1.35 -18.20
CA THR A 341 16.77 -1.02 -16.92
C THR A 341 16.99 -2.07 -15.83
N ALA A 342 17.79 -3.11 -16.08
CA ALA A 342 18.02 -4.23 -15.16
C ALA A 342 18.53 -3.80 -13.77
N ASN A 343 19.42 -2.80 -13.75
CA ASN A 343 20.05 -2.28 -12.52
C ASN A 343 19.26 -1.13 -11.88
N VAL A 344 18.13 -0.73 -12.46
CA VAL A 344 17.27 0.31 -11.91
C VAL A 344 16.44 -0.28 -10.77
N SER A 345 16.36 0.42 -9.65
CA SER A 345 15.58 -0.01 -8.49
C SER A 345 14.83 1.14 -7.85
N ALA A 346 13.69 0.82 -7.25
CA ALA A 346 12.93 1.75 -6.42
C ALA A 346 13.37 1.61 -4.97
N VAL A 347 13.82 2.72 -4.37
CA VAL A 347 14.33 2.75 -2.99
C VAL A 347 13.40 3.57 -2.12
N ARG A 348 12.96 2.97 -1.02
CA ARG A 348 12.12 3.62 0.00
C ARG A 348 12.98 4.39 0.99
N SER A 349 12.61 5.64 1.26
CA SER A 349 13.19 6.48 2.31
C SER A 349 14.74 6.50 2.33
N PRO A 350 15.42 6.72 1.19
CA PRO A 350 16.88 6.74 1.17
C PRO A 350 17.41 7.85 2.07
N THR A 351 18.45 7.55 2.84
CA THR A 351 19.01 8.52 3.80
C THR A 351 20.11 9.34 3.14
N LEU A 352 19.84 10.63 2.96
CA LEU A 352 20.77 11.59 2.39
C LEU A 352 21.50 12.33 3.50
N GLN A 353 22.81 12.11 3.62
CA GLN A 353 23.64 12.80 4.59
C GLN A 353 24.43 13.91 3.88
N PRO A 354 24.01 15.19 3.98
CA PRO A 354 24.73 16.30 3.36
C PRO A 354 26.13 16.53 3.97
N PHE A 355 26.42 15.95 5.14
CA PHE A 355 27.68 16.14 5.87
C PHE A 355 28.29 14.80 6.31
N GLU A 356 29.56 14.56 5.96
CA GLU A 356 30.28 13.30 6.24
C GLU A 356 30.43 12.95 7.74
N LYS A 357 30.28 13.93 8.64
CA LYS A 357 30.58 13.77 10.09
C LYS A 357 29.42 14.14 11.01
N GLU A 358 28.26 14.46 10.46
CA GLU A 358 27.07 14.85 11.23
C GLU A 358 25.87 13.98 10.83
N GLY A 359 25.94 12.68 11.19
CA GLY A 359 24.87 11.72 10.87
C GLY A 359 23.51 12.02 11.52
N GLN A 360 23.41 13.06 12.35
CA GLN A 360 22.14 13.56 12.89
C GLN A 360 21.43 14.52 11.93
N VAL A 361 22.12 15.07 10.93
CA VAL A 361 21.55 15.95 9.92
C VAL A 361 21.40 15.14 8.64
N PHE A 362 20.18 14.75 8.33
CA PHE A 362 19.87 13.97 7.14
C PHE A 362 18.56 14.43 6.51
N HIS A 363 18.43 14.15 5.22
CA HIS A 363 17.20 14.28 4.45
C HIS A 363 16.74 12.89 4.04
N GLN A 364 15.42 12.67 4.01
CA GLN A 364 14.83 11.41 3.58
C GLN A 364 13.66 11.76 2.64
N PRO A 365 13.84 11.70 1.31
CA PRO A 365 12.71 11.67 0.40
C PRO A 365 11.90 10.40 0.64
N ASP A 366 10.60 10.42 0.33
CA ASP A 366 9.75 9.25 0.54
C ASP A 366 10.17 8.10 -0.40
N HIS A 367 10.45 8.42 -1.67
CA HIS A 367 10.88 7.45 -2.68
C HIS A 367 11.96 8.02 -3.61
N ALA A 368 12.82 7.14 -4.11
CA ALA A 368 13.77 7.43 -5.18
C ALA A 368 13.82 6.28 -6.19
N VAL A 369 14.11 6.61 -7.44
CA VAL A 369 14.44 5.65 -8.49
C VAL A 369 15.92 5.79 -8.79
N GLU A 370 16.68 4.73 -8.61
CA GLU A 370 18.14 4.76 -8.61
C GLU A 370 18.71 3.69 -9.54
N GLU A 371 19.80 4.04 -10.23
CA GLU A 371 20.66 3.10 -10.95
C GLU A 371 22.05 3.11 -10.30
N GLY A 372 22.36 2.09 -9.52
CA GLY A 372 23.59 2.06 -8.74
C GLY A 372 23.65 3.23 -7.74
N ASP A 373 24.58 4.17 -7.96
CA ASP A 373 24.75 5.36 -7.13
C ASP A 373 24.09 6.63 -7.72
N GLU A 374 23.46 6.52 -8.91
CA GLU A 374 22.84 7.65 -9.60
C GLU A 374 21.32 7.67 -9.36
N THR A 375 20.79 8.83 -8.96
CA THR A 375 19.34 8.99 -8.78
C THR A 375 18.69 9.56 -10.03
N LEU A 376 17.85 8.74 -10.66
CA LEU A 376 17.12 9.10 -11.88
C LEU A 376 15.92 9.98 -11.58
N ALA A 377 15.17 9.67 -10.51
CA ALA A 377 14.01 10.45 -10.09
C ALA A 377 13.81 10.45 -8.57
N VAL A 378 13.26 11.54 -8.05
CA VAL A 378 12.87 11.68 -6.64
C VAL A 378 11.38 11.98 -6.51
N LEU A 379 10.70 11.23 -5.66
CA LEU A 379 9.25 11.28 -5.49
C LEU A 379 8.90 11.50 -4.01
N ASP A 380 7.87 12.31 -3.77
CA ASP A 380 7.39 12.66 -2.44
C ASP A 380 5.86 12.46 -2.40
N SER A 381 5.39 11.58 -1.50
CA SER A 381 3.97 11.21 -1.41
C SER A 381 3.20 12.26 -0.60
N LYS A 382 2.09 12.76 -1.15
CA LYS A 382 1.28 13.80 -0.51
C LYS A 382 -0.20 13.48 -0.60
N TYR A 383 -0.74 13.03 0.53
CA TYR A 383 -2.16 12.72 0.68
C TYR A 383 -3.00 13.99 0.93
N TYR A 384 -3.06 14.88 -0.07
CA TYR A 384 -3.80 16.15 0.01
C TYR A 384 -5.24 16.04 -0.48
N ALA A 385 -6.09 17.00 -0.09
CA ALA A 385 -7.45 17.12 -0.60
C ALA A 385 -7.44 17.61 -2.06
N GLU A 386 -8.55 17.42 -2.75
CA GLU A 386 -8.76 17.81 -4.14
C GLU A 386 -8.38 19.29 -4.39
N GLY A 387 -7.76 19.55 -5.55
CA GLY A 387 -7.37 20.90 -5.98
C GLY A 387 -6.21 21.53 -5.20
N LYS A 388 -5.63 20.82 -4.22
CA LYS A 388 -4.48 21.32 -3.45
C LYS A 388 -3.16 21.00 -4.15
N ASP A 389 -2.58 22.01 -4.78
CA ASP A 389 -1.27 21.94 -5.41
C ASP A 389 -0.13 21.89 -4.35
N PRO A 390 0.62 20.76 -4.24
CA PRO A 390 1.70 20.63 -3.26
C PRO A 390 2.86 21.60 -3.51
N VAL A 391 3.03 22.09 -4.74
CA VAL A 391 4.07 23.07 -5.10
C VAL A 391 3.78 24.43 -4.44
N LYS A 392 2.52 24.76 -4.18
CA LYS A 392 2.16 26.01 -3.49
C LYS A 392 2.42 25.95 -1.98
N SER A 393 2.56 24.75 -1.42
CA SER A 393 2.93 24.55 -0.01
C SER A 393 4.42 24.82 0.20
N GLY A 394 4.74 25.86 0.98
CA GLY A 394 6.13 26.26 1.22
C GLY A 394 7.02 25.16 1.80
N GLY A 395 6.50 24.35 2.72
CA GLY A 395 7.25 23.25 3.35
C GLY A 395 7.54 22.08 2.40
N SER A 396 6.52 21.61 1.68
CA SER A 396 6.66 20.48 0.75
C SER A 396 7.56 20.84 -0.44
N ARG A 397 7.35 22.02 -1.04
CA ARG A 397 8.19 22.53 -2.13
C ARG A 397 9.66 22.65 -1.71
N SER A 398 9.93 23.23 -0.54
CA SER A 398 11.31 23.44 -0.09
C SER A 398 12.04 22.11 0.18
N ARG A 399 11.33 21.10 0.70
CA ARG A 399 11.90 19.76 0.90
C ARG A 399 12.24 19.09 -0.42
N LEU A 400 11.31 19.04 -1.37
CA LEU A 400 11.54 18.39 -2.66
C LEU A 400 12.69 19.05 -3.44
N PHE A 401 12.77 20.38 -3.44
CA PHE A 401 13.90 21.10 -4.05
C PHE A 401 15.23 20.84 -3.33
N SER A 402 15.21 20.65 -2.01
CA SER A 402 16.43 20.27 -1.28
C SER A 402 16.89 18.88 -1.69
N TYR A 403 15.98 17.93 -1.85
CA TYR A 403 16.30 16.57 -2.31
C TYR A 403 16.87 16.60 -3.72
N ALA A 404 16.21 17.29 -4.65
CA ALA A 404 16.67 17.41 -6.02
C ALA A 404 18.05 18.08 -6.13
N TYR A 405 18.33 19.08 -5.30
CA TYR A 405 19.64 19.72 -5.24
C TYR A 405 20.72 18.76 -4.70
N LEU A 406 20.42 18.01 -3.64
CA LEU A 406 21.37 17.09 -3.03
C LEU A 406 21.66 15.86 -3.90
N LEU A 407 20.66 15.40 -4.67
CA LEU A 407 20.72 14.21 -5.51
C LEU A 407 21.03 14.51 -6.99
N ASN A 408 21.05 15.79 -7.38
CA ASN A 408 21.29 16.24 -8.74
C ASN A 408 20.38 15.54 -9.78
N THR A 409 19.11 15.30 -9.44
CA THR A 409 18.16 14.61 -10.32
C THR A 409 17.44 15.58 -11.27
N PRO A 410 17.24 15.22 -12.55
CA PRO A 410 16.47 16.01 -13.50
C PRO A 410 14.95 15.83 -13.35
N ARG A 411 14.47 14.80 -12.63
CA ARG A 411 13.04 14.45 -12.52
C ARG A 411 12.58 14.44 -11.06
N MET A 412 11.52 15.20 -10.79
CA MET A 412 10.89 15.30 -9.49
C MET A 412 9.39 15.03 -9.62
N GLY A 413 8.79 14.41 -8.62
CA GLY A 413 7.35 14.17 -8.61
C GLY A 413 6.71 14.30 -7.23
N PHE A 414 5.50 14.83 -7.20
CA PHE A 414 4.59 14.66 -6.08
C PHE A 414 3.55 13.60 -6.43
N LEU A 415 3.51 12.52 -5.67
CA LEU A 415 2.48 11.50 -5.81
C LEU A 415 1.28 11.93 -4.99
N THR A 416 0.12 12.07 -5.64
CA THR A 416 -1.11 12.54 -5.01
C THR A 416 -2.29 11.72 -5.49
N PRO A 417 -3.29 11.44 -4.62
CA PRO A 417 -4.46 10.67 -5.03
C PRO A 417 -5.50 11.52 -5.78
N LEU A 418 -5.64 12.80 -5.43
CA LEU A 418 -6.71 13.71 -5.92
C LEU A 418 -6.12 15.05 -6.40
N GLY A 419 -4.83 15.08 -6.76
CA GLY A 419 -4.19 16.29 -7.27
C GLY A 419 -4.60 16.55 -8.72
N GLU A 420 -4.56 17.81 -9.15
CA GLU A 420 -4.62 18.09 -10.59
C GLU A 420 -3.26 17.78 -11.24
N PRO A 421 -3.19 16.90 -12.26
CA PRO A 421 -1.96 16.59 -12.96
C PRO A 421 -1.36 17.84 -13.59
N ARG A 422 -0.10 18.15 -13.27
CA ARG A 422 0.57 19.37 -13.74
C ARG A 422 2.08 19.20 -13.82
N THR A 423 2.64 19.53 -14.98
CA THR A 423 4.09 19.56 -15.22
C THR A 423 4.64 20.98 -15.14
N ARG A 424 5.81 21.15 -14.52
CA ARG A 424 6.51 22.44 -14.38
C ARG A 424 8.00 22.24 -14.58
N THR A 425 8.62 23.14 -15.36
CA THR A 425 10.08 23.19 -15.49
C THR A 425 10.66 24.15 -14.45
N VAL A 426 11.68 23.69 -13.71
CA VAL A 426 12.44 24.51 -12.75
C VAL A 426 13.42 25.39 -13.52
N ALA A 427 13.21 26.70 -13.49
CA ALA A 427 13.95 27.65 -14.32
C ALA A 427 15.48 27.65 -14.12
N GLN A 428 15.96 27.30 -12.91
CA GLN A 428 17.39 27.35 -12.58
C GLN A 428 18.16 26.11 -13.03
N THR A 429 17.54 24.93 -12.99
CA THR A 429 18.20 23.65 -13.27
C THR A 429 17.73 23.01 -14.58
N GLY A 430 16.60 23.45 -15.12
CA GLY A 430 15.92 22.78 -16.24
C GLY A 430 15.19 21.49 -15.83
N ALA A 431 15.30 21.08 -14.56
CA ALA A 431 14.68 19.88 -14.05
C ALA A 431 13.15 19.99 -14.11
N GLU A 432 12.47 18.86 -14.29
CA GLU A 432 11.04 18.79 -14.40
C GLU A 432 10.40 18.33 -13.09
N LEU A 433 9.33 19.01 -12.68
CA LEU A 433 8.50 18.66 -11.54
C LEU A 433 7.09 18.35 -12.02
N GLN A 434 6.63 17.12 -11.74
CA GLN A 434 5.28 16.68 -12.04
C GLN A 434 4.45 16.52 -10.76
N VAL A 435 3.16 16.88 -10.83
CA VAL A 435 2.15 16.40 -9.88
C VAL A 435 1.49 15.19 -10.54
N ILE A 436 1.72 14.02 -9.96
CA ILE A 436 1.32 12.72 -10.49
C ILE A 436 0.04 12.32 -9.76
N SER A 437 -1.05 12.26 -10.51
CA SER A 437 -2.38 11.95 -10.01
C SER A 437 -3.22 11.36 -11.14
N PRO A 438 -4.23 10.53 -10.85
CA PRO A 438 -5.20 10.13 -11.86
C PRO A 438 -5.91 11.36 -12.46
N ASP A 439 -6.08 11.38 -13.78
CA ASP A 439 -6.82 12.42 -14.51
C ASP A 439 -8.32 12.08 -14.55
N SER A 440 -8.91 11.86 -13.38
CA SER A 440 -10.32 11.51 -13.21
C SER A 440 -10.93 12.18 -11.99
N ASP A 441 -12.22 12.52 -12.07
CA ASP A 441 -12.99 13.13 -10.97
C ASP A 441 -13.06 12.23 -9.71
N HIS A 442 -12.74 10.94 -9.86
CA HIS A 442 -12.71 9.95 -8.78
C HIS A 442 -11.37 9.21 -8.75
N PHE A 443 -10.88 8.91 -7.54
CA PHE A 443 -9.69 8.08 -7.36
C PHE A 443 -9.98 6.63 -7.74
N SER A 444 -9.02 5.99 -8.41
CA SER A 444 -9.01 4.54 -8.63
C SER A 444 -7.57 4.05 -8.58
N LEU A 445 -7.37 2.80 -8.16
CA LEU A 445 -6.03 2.21 -8.10
C LEU A 445 -5.45 2.01 -9.49
N ASP A 446 -6.23 1.51 -10.45
CA ASP A 446 -5.78 1.35 -11.84
C ASP A 446 -5.34 2.67 -12.46
N GLY A 447 -6.10 3.75 -12.24
CA GLY A 447 -5.74 5.08 -12.72
C GLY A 447 -4.48 5.63 -12.05
N TYR A 448 -4.28 5.31 -10.77
CA TYR A 448 -3.08 5.70 -10.04
C TYR A 448 -1.84 4.93 -10.50
N HIS A 449 -1.96 3.62 -10.69
CA HIS A 449 -0.91 2.79 -11.27
C HIS A 449 -0.52 3.27 -12.67
N ALA A 450 -1.51 3.58 -13.52
CA ALA A 450 -1.24 4.09 -14.87
C ALA A 450 -0.43 5.40 -14.85
N CYS A 451 -0.79 6.37 -14.02
CA CYS A 451 -0.05 7.64 -13.97
C CYS A 451 1.34 7.51 -13.34
N VAL A 452 1.52 6.59 -12.38
CA VAL A 452 2.86 6.24 -11.86
C VAL A 452 3.70 5.60 -12.95
N ARG A 453 3.14 4.64 -13.71
CA ARG A 453 3.83 4.00 -14.84
C ARG A 453 4.26 5.01 -15.89
N ASP A 454 3.37 5.94 -16.26
CA ASP A 454 3.66 6.98 -17.24
C ASP A 454 4.83 7.86 -16.79
N TYR A 455 4.79 8.34 -15.55
CA TYR A 455 5.88 9.13 -14.98
C TYR A 455 7.20 8.38 -14.97
N LEU A 456 7.21 7.13 -14.51
CA LEU A 456 8.41 6.30 -14.45
C LEU A 456 8.95 6.02 -15.85
N HIS A 457 8.07 5.76 -16.82
CA HIS A 457 8.46 5.55 -18.21
C HIS A 457 9.14 6.79 -18.77
N GLU A 458 8.54 7.98 -18.63
CA GLU A 458 9.14 9.24 -19.10
C GLU A 458 10.50 9.50 -18.43
N ALA A 459 10.61 9.28 -17.12
CA ALA A 459 11.86 9.48 -16.39
C ALA A 459 12.97 8.52 -16.85
N LEU A 460 12.62 7.28 -17.21
CA LEU A 460 13.58 6.31 -17.73
C LEU A 460 13.90 6.54 -19.20
N ALA A 461 12.93 6.97 -20.02
CA ALA A 461 13.12 7.24 -21.44
C ALA A 461 14.11 8.39 -21.72
N ASP A 462 14.23 9.36 -20.80
CA ASP A 462 15.28 10.39 -20.86
C ASP A 462 16.70 9.81 -20.91
N VAL A 463 16.92 8.67 -20.24
CA VAL A 463 18.22 7.98 -20.16
C VAL A 463 18.27 6.81 -21.14
N TYR A 464 17.14 6.16 -21.37
CA TYR A 464 16.96 4.97 -22.19
C TYR A 464 15.88 5.19 -23.26
N PRO A 465 16.17 5.96 -24.33
CA PRO A 465 15.15 6.37 -25.31
C PRO A 465 14.44 5.21 -26.04
N ALA A 466 15.09 4.05 -26.14
CA ALA A 466 14.49 2.87 -26.76
C ALA A 466 13.23 2.36 -26.04
N LEU A 467 13.04 2.72 -24.77
CA LEU A 467 11.84 2.36 -24.02
C LEU A 467 10.56 2.86 -24.70
N ASP A 468 10.57 4.05 -25.30
CA ASP A 468 9.41 4.61 -26.03
C ASP A 468 8.94 3.67 -27.15
N VAL A 469 9.90 3.05 -27.85
CA VAL A 469 9.62 2.11 -28.94
C VAL A 469 9.04 0.81 -28.40
N TYR A 470 9.62 0.29 -27.31
CA TYR A 470 9.16 -0.96 -26.71
C TYR A 470 7.75 -0.82 -26.16
N ARG A 471 7.47 0.28 -25.47
CA ARG A 471 6.14 0.61 -24.98
C ARG A 471 5.14 0.72 -26.14
N ALA A 472 5.48 1.43 -27.21
CA ALA A 472 4.60 1.56 -28.37
C ALA A 472 4.28 0.22 -29.02
N VAL A 473 5.24 -0.70 -29.11
CA VAL A 473 5.01 -2.06 -29.64
C VAL A 473 4.17 -2.91 -28.68
N GLU A 474 4.40 -2.81 -27.37
CA GLU A 474 3.66 -3.55 -26.34
C GLU A 474 2.19 -3.11 -26.24
N GLU A 475 1.93 -1.80 -26.28
CA GLU A 475 0.56 -1.25 -26.27
C GLU A 475 -0.18 -1.48 -27.59
N HIS A 476 0.55 -1.71 -28.68
CA HIS A 476 0.01 -1.88 -30.02
C HIS A 476 0.54 -3.15 -30.70
N ALA A 477 1.17 -3.02 -31.87
CA ALA A 477 1.74 -4.15 -32.59
C ALA A 477 2.89 -3.72 -33.48
N LEU A 478 3.93 -4.55 -33.55
CA LEU A 478 5.01 -4.37 -34.52
C LEU A 478 4.46 -4.59 -35.95
N CYS A 479 4.64 -3.60 -36.82
CA CYS A 479 4.12 -3.57 -38.18
C CYS A 479 5.19 -3.92 -39.22
N LEU A 480 5.81 -5.09 -39.09
CA LEU A 480 6.91 -5.50 -39.98
C LEU A 480 6.76 -6.97 -40.41
N ASP A 481 6.69 -7.20 -41.72
CA ASP A 481 6.47 -8.55 -42.26
C ASP A 481 7.62 -9.50 -41.90
N GLN A 482 7.26 -10.74 -41.55
CA GLN A 482 8.13 -11.84 -41.12
C GLN A 482 8.81 -11.66 -39.74
N HIS A 483 8.42 -10.65 -38.96
CA HIS A 483 8.93 -10.45 -37.61
C HIS A 483 7.80 -10.23 -36.60
N ASP A 484 8.10 -10.54 -35.34
CA ASP A 484 7.27 -10.26 -34.18
C ASP A 484 8.04 -9.38 -33.18
N ALA A 485 7.45 -9.13 -32.01
CA ALA A 485 8.06 -8.29 -30.98
C ALA A 485 9.44 -8.78 -30.50
N SER A 486 9.80 -10.07 -30.67
CA SER A 486 11.15 -10.57 -30.31
C SER A 486 12.26 -9.99 -31.19
N ALA A 487 11.92 -9.45 -32.37
CA ALA A 487 12.89 -8.77 -33.22
C ALA A 487 13.49 -7.52 -32.58
N LEU A 488 12.82 -6.93 -31.59
CA LEU A 488 13.27 -5.76 -30.84
C LEU A 488 14.57 -6.00 -30.07
N ASP A 489 14.92 -7.25 -29.75
CA ASP A 489 16.23 -7.60 -29.15
C ASP A 489 17.41 -7.20 -30.07
N ARG A 490 17.13 -7.00 -31.36
CA ARG A 490 18.09 -6.56 -32.40
C ARG A 490 17.84 -5.13 -32.85
N LEU A 491 17.21 -4.28 -32.02
CA LEU A 491 16.88 -2.90 -32.36
C LEU A 491 18.09 -2.08 -32.85
N THR A 492 19.24 -2.33 -32.25
CA THR A 492 20.50 -1.62 -32.51
C THR A 492 21.37 -2.27 -33.58
N ASP A 493 20.95 -3.39 -34.17
CA ASP A 493 21.71 -4.12 -35.19
C ASP A 493 21.63 -3.39 -36.56
N PRO A 494 22.77 -2.97 -37.15
CA PRO A 494 22.78 -2.23 -38.43
C PRO A 494 22.27 -3.05 -39.62
N ASP A 495 22.42 -4.37 -39.58
CA ASP A 495 21.89 -5.27 -40.61
C ASP A 495 20.69 -6.07 -40.05
N GLY A 496 20.00 -5.46 -39.07
CA GLY A 496 18.89 -6.04 -38.34
C GLY A 496 17.55 -5.97 -39.06
N PRO A 497 16.48 -6.47 -38.42
CA PRO A 497 15.11 -6.43 -38.94
C PRO A 497 14.63 -5.03 -39.35
N PHE A 498 15.11 -4.01 -38.64
CA PHE A 498 14.71 -2.61 -38.73
C PHE A 498 15.60 -1.75 -39.64
N ASP A 499 16.52 -2.38 -40.38
CA ASP A 499 17.28 -1.71 -41.44
C ASP A 499 16.33 -1.27 -42.57
N PHE A 500 16.48 -0.01 -42.96
CA PHE A 500 15.73 0.60 -44.07
C PHE A 500 16.64 1.07 -45.20
N SER A 501 17.88 0.59 -45.28
CA SER A 501 18.82 0.88 -46.39
C SER A 501 18.18 0.60 -47.76
N ASN A 502 17.36 -0.45 -47.87
CA ASN A 502 16.44 -0.65 -48.99
C ASN A 502 15.02 -0.17 -48.68
N VAL A 503 14.83 1.15 -48.70
CA VAL A 503 13.55 1.83 -48.37
C VAL A 503 12.35 1.27 -49.13
N HIS A 504 12.54 0.84 -50.39
CA HIS A 504 11.43 0.31 -51.20
C HIS A 504 10.95 -1.05 -50.68
N GLU A 505 11.86 -1.93 -50.33
CA GLU A 505 11.56 -3.24 -49.75
C GLU A 505 11.02 -3.10 -48.33
N PHE A 506 11.65 -2.25 -47.50
CA PHE A 506 11.20 -1.96 -46.14
C PHE A 506 9.74 -1.48 -46.12
N SER A 507 9.41 -0.42 -46.88
CA SER A 507 8.05 0.11 -46.94
C SER A 507 7.01 -0.91 -47.46
N LEU A 508 7.42 -1.86 -48.31
CA LEU A 508 6.54 -2.93 -48.77
C LEU A 508 6.23 -3.92 -47.64
N ARG A 509 7.25 -4.31 -46.87
CA ARG A 509 7.09 -5.22 -45.72
C ARG A 509 6.18 -4.62 -44.65
N VAL A 510 6.27 -3.31 -44.42
CA VAL A 510 5.37 -2.61 -43.48
C VAL A 510 3.92 -2.69 -43.94
N ILE A 511 3.64 -2.36 -45.21
CA ILE A 511 2.27 -2.38 -45.75
C ILE A 511 1.70 -3.79 -45.82
N ASN A 512 2.53 -4.79 -46.16
CA ASN A 512 2.08 -6.19 -46.17
C ASN A 512 1.72 -6.64 -44.74
N ALA A 513 2.54 -6.35 -43.73
CA ALA A 513 2.19 -6.68 -42.34
C ALA A 513 0.90 -5.99 -41.90
N ALA A 514 0.75 -4.70 -42.21
CA ALA A 514 -0.45 -3.94 -41.89
C ALA A 514 -1.71 -4.56 -42.53
N ALA A 515 -1.68 -4.87 -43.83
CA ALA A 515 -2.85 -5.32 -44.59
C ALA A 515 -3.15 -6.81 -44.42
N ASP A 516 -2.12 -7.64 -44.39
CA ASP A 516 -2.27 -9.10 -44.49
C ASP A 516 -2.30 -9.76 -43.10
N THR A 517 -1.74 -9.12 -42.06
CA THR A 517 -1.61 -9.70 -40.71
C THR A 517 -2.37 -8.94 -39.62
N LEU A 518 -2.27 -7.60 -39.60
CA LEU A 518 -2.73 -6.79 -38.45
C LEU A 518 -4.11 -6.16 -38.65
N SER A 519 -4.45 -5.78 -39.88
CA SER A 519 -5.73 -5.14 -40.19
C SER A 519 -6.90 -6.07 -39.94
N THR A 520 -7.96 -5.50 -39.36
CA THR A 520 -9.26 -6.17 -39.23
C THR A 520 -10.25 -5.72 -40.30
N GLN A 521 -9.93 -4.63 -41.02
CA GLN A 521 -10.77 -4.04 -42.06
C GLN A 521 -10.39 -4.51 -43.46
N TYR A 522 -9.10 -4.72 -43.70
CA TYR A 522 -8.53 -5.12 -44.97
C TYR A 522 -8.01 -6.54 -44.86
N ARG A 523 -8.20 -7.35 -45.91
CA ARG A 523 -7.73 -8.75 -45.95
C ARG A 523 -6.55 -8.95 -46.88
N SER A 524 -6.23 -7.92 -47.66
CA SER A 524 -5.16 -7.90 -48.62
C SER A 524 -4.79 -6.47 -48.97
N ARG A 525 -3.55 -6.28 -49.41
CA ARG A 525 -3.09 -4.98 -49.92
C ARG A 525 -3.96 -4.37 -51.02
N SER A 526 -4.63 -5.18 -51.84
CA SER A 526 -5.56 -4.69 -52.89
C SER A 526 -6.82 -4.02 -52.34
N ASP A 527 -7.12 -4.21 -51.05
CA ASP A 527 -8.27 -3.60 -50.40
C ASP A 527 -7.97 -2.18 -49.88
N LEU A 528 -6.70 -1.77 -49.87
CA LEU A 528 -6.25 -0.44 -49.43
C LEU A 528 -6.42 0.62 -50.53
N GLU A 529 -6.61 1.89 -50.15
CA GLU A 529 -6.70 2.99 -51.12
C GLU A 529 -5.39 3.09 -51.94
N GLN A 530 -5.53 3.06 -53.27
CA GLN A 530 -4.41 3.01 -54.22
C GLN A 530 -3.40 1.88 -53.94
N ASP A 531 -3.84 0.70 -53.47
CA ASP A 531 -2.97 -0.43 -53.07
C ASP A 531 -1.96 -0.05 -51.96
N GLY A 532 -2.34 0.89 -51.08
CA GLY A 532 -1.49 1.42 -50.01
C GLY A 532 -0.37 2.36 -50.48
N LYS A 533 -0.42 2.84 -51.74
CA LYS A 533 0.65 3.67 -52.32
C LYS A 533 0.87 4.99 -51.59
N TRP A 534 -0.18 5.59 -51.04
CA TRP A 534 -0.05 6.86 -50.31
C TRP A 534 0.78 6.67 -49.04
N THR A 535 0.35 5.77 -48.15
CA THR A 535 1.03 5.41 -46.90
C THR A 535 2.47 4.98 -47.17
N ARG A 536 2.67 4.14 -48.19
CA ARG A 536 4.00 3.71 -48.62
C ARG A 536 4.89 4.89 -48.99
N ARG A 537 4.40 5.87 -49.76
CA ARG A 537 5.18 7.07 -50.11
C ARG A 537 5.53 7.91 -48.89
N GLN A 538 4.66 8.00 -47.89
CA GLN A 538 4.98 8.71 -46.65
C GLN A 538 6.13 8.02 -45.91
N ILE A 539 6.06 6.70 -45.75
CA ILE A 539 7.15 5.90 -45.17
C ILE A 539 8.46 6.10 -45.96
N GLU A 540 8.41 6.00 -47.30
CA GLU A 540 9.60 6.20 -48.13
C GLU A 540 10.18 7.62 -48.00
N THR A 541 9.33 8.63 -47.82
CA THR A 541 9.76 10.03 -47.66
C THR A 541 10.48 10.19 -46.32
N GLN A 542 9.86 9.75 -45.23
CA GLN A 542 10.44 9.85 -43.88
C GLN A 542 11.74 9.06 -43.72
N CYS A 543 11.84 7.89 -44.34
CA CYS A 543 13.07 7.08 -44.31
C CYS A 543 14.21 7.73 -45.12
N ARG A 544 13.92 8.41 -46.23
CA ARG A 544 14.95 9.07 -47.07
C ARG A 544 15.54 10.33 -46.44
N GLU A 545 14.82 10.94 -45.51
CA GLU A 545 15.29 12.13 -44.77
C GLU A 545 16.31 11.77 -43.67
N ARG A 546 16.47 10.47 -43.37
CA ARG A 546 17.34 9.95 -42.30
C ARG A 546 18.40 9.00 -42.87
N SER A 547 19.51 8.84 -42.14
CA SER A 547 20.59 7.93 -42.55
C SER A 547 20.40 6.54 -41.96
N ALA A 548 20.18 5.52 -42.80
CA ALA A 548 20.09 4.12 -42.36
C ALA A 548 21.38 3.59 -41.71
N GLU A 549 22.52 4.26 -41.92
CA GLU A 549 23.79 3.90 -41.29
C GLU A 549 23.75 4.08 -39.77
N PHE A 550 23.08 5.13 -39.29
CA PHE A 550 23.04 5.49 -37.86
C PHE A 550 21.66 5.37 -37.24
N THR A 551 20.64 5.12 -38.05
CA THR A 551 19.25 5.09 -37.60
C THR A 551 18.57 3.79 -38.01
N THR A 552 17.78 3.21 -37.10
CA THR A 552 16.84 2.12 -37.43
C THR A 552 15.40 2.62 -37.37
N CYS A 553 14.48 1.95 -38.07
CA CYS A 553 13.08 2.34 -38.12
C CYS A 553 12.18 1.19 -37.66
N VAL A 554 11.43 1.43 -36.58
CA VAL A 554 10.45 0.50 -36.02
C VAL A 554 9.05 0.99 -36.37
N PRO A 555 8.35 0.30 -37.28
CA PRO A 555 6.97 0.63 -37.64
C PRO A 555 6.00 0.01 -36.63
N VAL A 556 5.07 0.80 -36.10
CA VAL A 556 4.07 0.38 -35.12
C VAL A 556 2.68 0.56 -35.73
N PHE A 557 1.86 -0.49 -35.68
CA PHE A 557 0.47 -0.46 -36.14
C PHE A 557 -0.44 -0.17 -34.97
N ARG A 558 -1.15 0.96 -35.03
CA ARG A 558 -2.05 1.42 -33.97
C ARG A 558 -3.50 1.35 -34.43
N ARG A 559 -4.38 0.92 -33.53
CA ARG A 559 -5.83 0.86 -33.78
C ARG A 559 -6.60 1.56 -32.67
N GLU A 560 -7.14 2.74 -32.99
CA GLU A 560 -7.93 3.55 -32.07
C GLU A 560 -9.27 3.94 -32.72
N ASN A 561 -10.38 3.82 -31.99
CA ASN A 561 -11.70 4.25 -32.47
C ASN A 561 -12.10 3.69 -33.85
N ARG A 562 -11.65 2.48 -34.18
CA ARG A 562 -11.80 1.82 -35.50
C ARG A 562 -11.04 2.50 -36.64
N GLU A 563 -10.09 3.36 -36.34
CA GLU A 563 -9.12 3.87 -37.28
C GLU A 563 -7.82 3.06 -37.16
N GLU A 564 -7.32 2.58 -38.30
CA GLU A 564 -6.04 1.87 -38.38
C GLU A 564 -4.97 2.83 -38.91
N ARG A 565 -3.84 2.90 -38.20
CA ARG A 565 -2.75 3.87 -38.39
C ARG A 565 -1.38 3.19 -38.28
N ILE A 566 -0.38 3.80 -38.90
CA ILE A 566 1.01 3.40 -38.77
C ILE A 566 1.83 4.58 -38.27
N ASP A 567 2.59 4.34 -37.21
CA ASP A 567 3.56 5.27 -36.64
C ASP A 567 4.97 4.69 -36.87
N LEU A 568 5.95 5.54 -37.18
CA LEU A 568 7.34 5.15 -37.44
C LEU A 568 8.23 5.73 -36.35
N TYR A 569 8.86 4.85 -35.59
CA TYR A 569 9.83 5.22 -34.57
C TYR A 569 11.23 5.09 -35.14
N PHE A 570 11.95 6.20 -35.21
CA PHE A 570 13.32 6.26 -35.67
C PHE A 570 14.27 6.32 -34.48
N VAL A 571 15.12 5.31 -34.35
CA VAL A 571 16.07 5.18 -33.24
C VAL A 571 17.46 5.54 -33.73
N THR A 572 18.00 6.64 -33.23
CA THR A 572 19.36 7.08 -33.56
C THR A 572 20.35 6.41 -32.63
N ARG A 573 21.44 5.89 -33.20
CA ARG A 573 22.51 5.23 -32.45
C ARG A 573 23.72 6.14 -32.28
N GLY A 574 24.29 6.12 -31.08
CA GLY A 574 25.57 6.75 -30.78
C GLY A 574 26.76 5.98 -31.36
N GLU A 575 27.96 6.52 -31.15
CA GLU A 575 29.22 5.87 -31.56
C GLU A 575 29.46 4.53 -30.84
N ASP A 576 28.87 4.36 -29.66
CA ASP A 576 28.89 3.12 -28.86
C ASP A 576 27.82 2.11 -29.29
N GLY A 577 27.03 2.43 -30.32
CA GLY A 577 25.95 1.60 -30.84
C GLY A 577 24.68 1.62 -29.99
N LYS A 578 24.63 2.38 -28.89
CA LYS A 578 23.45 2.49 -28.03
C LYS A 578 22.44 3.48 -28.59
N PRO A 579 21.13 3.31 -28.32
CA PRO A 579 20.12 4.31 -28.62
C PRO A 579 20.42 5.60 -27.87
N THR A 580 20.51 6.72 -28.59
CA THR A 580 20.74 8.05 -27.99
C THR A 580 19.54 8.98 -28.13
N ASP A 581 18.66 8.71 -29.08
CA ASP A 581 17.48 9.53 -29.35
C ASP A 581 16.43 8.70 -30.11
N VAL A 582 15.16 9.00 -29.86
CA VAL A 582 14.02 8.40 -30.57
C VAL A 582 13.09 9.51 -31.06
N SER A 583 12.81 9.50 -32.36
CA SER A 583 11.82 10.40 -32.97
C SER A 583 10.68 9.59 -33.58
N ALA A 584 9.44 9.95 -33.26
CA ALA A 584 8.25 9.33 -33.85
C ALA A 584 7.66 10.21 -34.97
N GLU A 585 7.37 9.60 -36.11
CA GLU A 585 6.64 10.21 -37.23
C GLU A 585 5.41 9.37 -37.52
N GLY A 586 4.21 9.94 -37.45
CA GLY A 586 3.00 9.12 -37.35
C GLY A 586 1.74 9.68 -37.97
N ASP A 587 0.63 9.04 -37.60
CA ASP A 587 -0.73 9.21 -38.13
C ASP A 587 -0.85 8.90 -39.62
N PHE A 588 -0.05 7.95 -40.12
CA PHE A 588 -0.19 7.48 -41.49
C PHE A 588 -1.39 6.55 -41.59
N ARG A 589 -2.48 7.08 -42.16
CA ARG A 589 -3.69 6.33 -42.43
C ARG A 589 -3.43 5.21 -43.43
N LEU A 590 -4.10 4.07 -43.20
CA LEU A 590 -4.20 2.97 -44.16
C LEU A 590 -5.25 3.23 -45.27
N LEU A 591 -6.13 4.22 -45.04
CA LEU A 591 -7.05 4.83 -46.02
C LEU A 591 -6.65 6.28 -46.29
#